data_AF-A0A0Q7FUS4-F1
#
_entry.id   AF-A0A0Q7FUS4-F1
#
_cell.length_a   1.000
_cell.length_b   1.000
_cell.length_c   1.000
_cell.angle_alpha   90.00
_cell.angle_beta   90.00
_cell.angle_gamma   90.00
#
_symmetry.space_group_name_H-M   'P 1'
#
loop_
_entity.id
_entity.type
_entity.pdbx_description
1 polymer ?
#
loop_
_entity_poly.entity_id
_entity_poly.type
_entity_poly.pdbx_seq_one_letter_code
_entity_poly.pdbx_strand_id
1 'polypeptide(L)' 'MHAINITMYTQDTTQIEAVKTFMKSLNIKFEITNVKFYELTAKQQHVLDNQINLNKILYKDAETIYTDLKNSYKL' A
#
# COMPACT_ATOMS: atom_id res chain seq x y z
N MET A 1 7.36 -24.59 -20.23
CA MET A 1 7.22 -23.13 -20.02
C MET A 1 7.45 -22.81 -18.56
N HIS A 2 8.23 -21.76 -18.27
CA HIS A 2 8.40 -21.26 -16.91
C HIS A 2 7.17 -20.47 -16.48
N ALA A 3 6.87 -20.47 -15.18
CA ALA A 3 5.74 -19.72 -14.65
C ALA A 3 6.06 -18.22 -14.68
N ILE A 4 5.08 -17.40 -15.08
CA ILE A 4 5.16 -15.94 -14.96
C ILE A 4 4.70 -15.55 -13.56
N ASN A 5 5.51 -14.76 -12.85
CA ASN A 5 5.15 -14.22 -11.55
C ASN A 5 4.41 -12.90 -11.73
N ILE A 6 3.24 -12.80 -11.11
CA ILE A 6 2.39 -11.60 -11.16
C ILE A 6 2.19 -11.10 -9.73
N THR A 7 2.60 -9.86 -9.47
CA THR A 7 2.31 -9.19 -8.21
C THR A 7 1.13 -8.25 -8.40
N MET A 8 0.09 -8.45 -7.59
CA MET A 8 -1.12 -7.63 -7.63
C MET A 8 -1.23 -6.80 -6.36
N TYR A 9 -1.57 -5.53 -6.52
CA TYR A 9 -1.81 -4.57 -5.44
C TYR A 9 -3.29 -4.20 -5.45
N THR A 10 -4.14 -5.13 -5.03
CA THR A 10 -5.59 -4.90 -5.00
C THR A 10 -6.19 -5.47 -3.71
N GLN A 11 -7.11 -4.70 -3.14
CA GLN A 11 -7.93 -5.16 -2.01
C GLN A 11 -9.12 -5.99 -2.48
N ASP A 12 -9.49 -5.87 -3.76
CA ASP A 12 -10.65 -6.55 -4.33
C ASP A 12 -10.28 -7.94 -4.85
N THR A 13 -10.77 -8.95 -4.13
CA THR A 13 -10.52 -10.36 -4.48
C THR A 13 -11.12 -10.77 -5.83
N THR A 14 -12.14 -10.06 -6.33
CA THR A 14 -12.78 -10.39 -7.61
C THR A 14 -11.84 -10.11 -8.79
N GLN A 15 -11.00 -9.08 -8.68
CA GLN A 15 -9.98 -8.74 -9.69
C GLN A 15 -8.90 -9.83 -9.79
N ILE A 16 -8.53 -10.44 -8.66
CA ILE A 16 -7.57 -11.55 -8.64
C ILE A 16 -8.14 -12.77 -9.38
N GLU A 17 -9.41 -13.09 -9.17
CA GLU A 17 -10.07 -14.20 -9.85
C GLU A 17 -10.27 -13.94 -11.35
N ALA A 18 -10.55 -12.69 -11.74
CA ALA A 18 -10.61 -12.29 -13.14
C ALA A 18 -9.26 -12.52 -13.84
N VAL A 19 -8.15 -12.09 -13.23
CA VAL A 19 -6.79 -12.31 -13.76
C VAL A 19 -6.46 -13.80 -13.84
N LYS A 20 -6.79 -14.58 -12.80
CA LYS A 20 -6.60 -16.05 -12.83
C LYS A 20 -7.35 -16.69 -13.99
N THR A 21 -8.61 -16.31 -14.19
CA THR A 21 -9.47 -16.87 -15.25
C THR A 21 -8.91 -16.54 -16.63
N PHE A 22 -8.49 -15.29 -16.83
CA PHE A 22 -7.86 -14.83 -18.07
C PHE A 22 -6.54 -15.57 -18.35
N MET A 23 -5.66 -15.71 -17.35
CA MET A 23 -4.38 -16.39 -17.57
C MET A 23 -4.56 -17.90 -17.85
N LYS A 24 -5.56 -18.53 -17.23
CA LYS A 24 -5.94 -19.92 -17.53
C LYS A 24 -6.48 -20.07 -18.95
N SER A 25 -7.29 -19.14 -19.45
CA SER A 25 -7.84 -19.22 -20.82
C SER A 25 -6.74 -19.11 -21.89
N LEU A 26 -5.64 -18.42 -21.57
CA LEU A 26 -4.45 -18.33 -22.41
C LEU A 26 -3.50 -19.53 -22.28
N ASN A 27 -3.83 -20.51 -21.43
CA ASN A 27 -2.99 -21.67 -21.11
C ASN A 27 -1.55 -21.29 -20.68
N ILE A 28 -1.42 -20.12 -20.03
CA ILE A 28 -0.14 -19.63 -19.50
C ILE A 28 0.03 -20.22 -18.10
N LYS A 29 1.25 -20.67 -17.77
CA LYS A 29 1.61 -21.04 -16.41
C LYS A 29 1.98 -19.78 -15.62
N PHE A 30 1.35 -19.55 -14.47
CA PHE A 30 1.55 -18.32 -13.69
C PHE A 30 1.40 -18.55 -12.19
N GLU A 31 1.97 -17.64 -11.41
CA GLU A 31 1.81 -17.55 -9.95
C GLU A 31 1.40 -16.11 -9.60
N ILE A 32 0.43 -15.96 -8.69
CA ILE A 32 -0.04 -14.64 -8.23
C ILE A 32 0.34 -14.45 -6.78
N THR A 33 1.03 -13.36 -6.50
CA THR A 33 1.20 -12.83 -5.14
C THR A 33 0.30 -11.61 -4.97
N ASN A 34 -0.61 -11.65 -3.99
CA ASN A 34 -1.39 -10.47 -3.62
C ASN A 34 -0.70 -9.74 -2.47
N VAL A 35 -0.26 -8.52 -2.72
CA VAL A 35 0.24 -7.63 -1.68
C VAL A 35 -0.95 -6.86 -1.13
N LYS A 36 -1.41 -7.29 0.04
CA LYS A 36 -2.44 -6.55 0.79
C LYS A 36 -1.82 -5.26 1.31
N PHE A 37 -2.50 -4.15 1.06
CA PHE A 37 -2.19 -2.91 1.75
C PHE A 37 -2.46 -3.09 3.24
N TYR A 38 -1.51 -2.66 4.07
CA TYR A 38 -1.71 -2.62 5.51
C TYR A 38 -2.54 -1.39 5.84
N GLU A 39 -3.80 -1.61 6.22
CA GLU A 39 -4.62 -0.55 6.78
C GLU A 39 -4.33 -0.43 8.27
N LEU A 40 -4.02 0.79 8.72
CA LEU A 40 -3.88 1.07 10.14
C LEU A 40 -5.25 0.98 10.80
N THR A 41 -5.34 0.26 11.91
CA THR A 41 -6.53 0.33 12.77
C THR A 41 -6.71 1.75 13.30
N ALA A 42 -7.94 2.14 13.65
CA ALA A 42 -8.21 3.46 14.23
C ALA A 42 -7.31 3.79 15.44
N LYS A 43 -7.00 2.78 16.26
CA LYS A 43 -6.09 2.93 17.40
C LYS A 43 -4.65 3.18 16.95
N GLN A 44 -4.15 2.46 15.94
CA GLN A 44 -2.81 2.68 15.39
C GLN A 44 -2.71 4.06 14.72
N GLN A 45 -3.73 4.46 13.95
CA GLN A 45 -3.80 5.79 13.35
C GLN A 45 -3.80 6.87 14.44
N HIS A 46 -4.55 6.69 15.52
CA HIS A 46 -4.59 7.65 16.63
C HIS A 46 -3.26 7.75 17.38
N VAL A 47 -2.54 6.63 17.58
CA VAL A 47 -1.19 6.67 18.15
C VAL A 47 -0.24 7.43 17.22
N LEU A 48 -0.31 7.17 15.91
CA LEU A 48 0.49 7.88 14.93
C LEU A 48 0.20 9.38 14.97
N ASP A 49 -1.08 9.76 14.91
CA ASP A 49 -1.58 11.14 14.96
C ASP A 49 -1.16 11.89 16.24
N ASN A 50 -0.93 11.18 17.35
CA ASN A 50 -0.50 11.78 18.62
C ASN A 50 1.02 11.83 18.79
N GLN A 51 1.76 10.87 18.24
CA GLN A 51 3.23 10.89 18.20
C GLN A 51 3.73 11.99 17.27
N ILE A 52 3.01 12.14 16.18
CA ILE A 52 3.14 13.19 15.20
C ILE A 52 2.39 14.39 15.80
N ASN A 53 3.02 15.19 16.67
CA ASN A 53 2.44 16.42 17.25
C ASN A 53 2.26 17.53 16.17
N LEU A 54 1.83 17.12 14.98
CA LEU A 54 1.74 17.90 13.77
C LEU A 54 0.31 18.43 13.66
N ASN A 55 0.18 19.74 13.73
CA ASN A 55 -1.06 20.44 13.45
C ASN A 55 -1.52 20.13 12.03
N LYS A 56 -2.53 19.25 11.87
CA LYS A 56 -3.07 18.78 10.57
C LYS A 56 -3.42 19.91 9.57
N ILE A 57 -3.59 21.15 10.04
CA ILE A 57 -3.81 22.33 9.19
C ILE A 57 -2.56 22.71 8.36
N LEU A 58 -1.36 22.40 8.86
CA LEU A 58 -0.08 22.74 8.24
C LEU A 58 0.42 21.68 7.24
N TYR A 59 -0.13 20.47 7.30
CA TYR A 59 0.38 19.30 6.58
C TYR A 59 -0.56 18.90 5.44
N LYS A 60 -0.57 19.72 4.39
CA LYS A 60 -1.43 19.53 3.22
C LYS A 60 -0.85 18.58 2.18
N ASP A 61 0.46 18.40 2.19
CA ASP A 61 1.19 17.53 1.27
C ASP A 61 2.38 16.84 1.96
N ALA A 62 2.78 15.71 1.38
CA ALA A 62 3.82 14.83 1.93
C ALA A 62 5.22 15.49 1.95
N GLU A 63 5.47 16.44 1.05
CA GLU A 63 6.74 17.17 0.96
C GLU A 63 6.94 18.13 2.14
N THR A 64 5.87 18.84 2.54
CA THR A 64 5.89 19.71 3.72
C THR A 64 6.06 18.88 5.00
N ILE A 65 5.38 17.74 5.12
CA ILE A 65 5.52 16.81 6.26
C ILE A 65 6.96 16.33 6.42
N TYR A 66 7.57 15.88 5.33
CA TYR A 66 8.94 15.38 5.35
C TYR A 66 9.93 16.46 5.78
N THR A 67 9.77 17.67 5.26
CA THR A 67 10.66 18.80 5.55
C THR A 67 10.59 19.22 7.03
N ASP A 68 9.38 19.32 7.58
CA ASP A 68 9.18 19.72 8.98
C ASP A 68 9.68 18.64 9.96
N LEU A 69 9.47 17.36 9.65
CA LEU A 69 10.01 16.26 10.45
C LEU A 69 11.54 16.25 10.41
N LYS A 70 12.13 16.43 9.22
CA LYS A 70 13.59 16.50 9.07
C LYS A 70 14.19 17.63 9.92
N ASN A 71 13.58 18.82 9.86
CA ASN A 71 14.04 19.98 10.61
C ASN A 71 13.87 19.81 12.13
N SER A 72 12.74 19.24 12.56
CA SER A 72 12.42 19.07 13.99
C SER A 72 13.31 18.03 14.68
N TYR A 73 13.69 16.97 13.96
CA TYR A 73 14.49 15.87 14.50
C TYR A 73 15.97 15.91 14.07
N LYS A 74 16.40 16.95 13.33
CA LYS A 74 17.75 17.11 12.79
C LYS A 74 18.24 15.86 12.03
N LEU A 75 17.36 15.29 11.21
CA LEU A 75 17.66 14.12 10.37
C LEU A 75 18.41 14.47 9.09
#